data_AF-H1Z0N4-F1
#
_entry.id   AF-H1Z0N4-F1
#
_cell.length_a   1.000
_cell.length_b   1.000
_cell.length_c   1.000
_cell.angle_alpha   90.00
_cell.angle_beta   90.00
_cell.angle_gamma   90.00
#
_symmetry.space_group_name_H-M   'P 1'
#
loop_
_entity.id
_entity.type
_entity.pdbx_description
1 polymer ?
#
loop_
_entity_poly.entity_id
_entity_poly.type
_entity_poly.pdbx_seq_one_letter_code
_entity_poly.pdbx_strand_id
1 'polypeptide(L)'
;MSHRRGIQDKIKALSEYLNVNPAKITESEGTLYSFKALYYGTNTAYLVLTDIEANVAARRAIKSRLWVITLEAAFEYFGIESYPADALERLNHQEIREINAGIYRLVEATCGSEILSEKMLSLGNRANILADYDQTERSFGEYYIYRLF
;
A
#
# COMPACT_ATOMS: atom_id res chain seq x y z
N MET A 1 5.14 -3.56 25.52
CA MET A 1 6.12 -2.45 25.49
C MET A 1 6.87 -2.32 24.15
N SER A 2 7.11 -3.40 23.39
CA SER A 2 7.85 -3.38 22.11
C SER A 2 7.18 -2.54 20.99
N HIS A 3 5.86 -2.64 20.80
CA HIS A 3 5.15 -1.97 19.69
C HIS A 3 5.18 -0.43 19.77
N ARG A 4 5.07 0.15 20.97
CA ARG A 4 5.12 1.60 21.20
C ARG A 4 6.50 2.21 20.94
N ARG A 5 7.56 1.40 21.02
CA ARG A 5 8.92 1.86 20.74
C ARG A 5 9.15 1.94 19.23
N GLY A 6 8.77 0.89 18.50
CA GLY A 6 8.90 0.85 17.04
C GLY A 6 8.13 1.95 16.32
N ILE A 7 6.96 2.37 16.83
CA ILE A 7 6.22 3.49 16.21
C ILE A 7 6.88 4.85 16.47
N GLN A 8 7.50 5.05 17.64
CA GLN A 8 8.25 6.27 17.95
C GLN A 8 9.50 6.39 17.08
N ASP A 9 10.17 5.27 16.80
CA ASP A 9 11.34 5.24 15.90
C ASP A 9 10.93 5.61 14.46
N LYS A 10 9.77 5.14 13.99
CA LYS A 10 9.21 5.50 12.68
C LYS A 10 8.77 6.97 12.60
N ILE A 11 8.14 7.49 13.67
CA ILE A 11 7.81 8.92 13.78
C ILE A 11 9.07 9.76 13.69
N LYS A 12 10.12 9.37 14.42
CA LYS A 12 11.41 10.06 14.37
C LYS A 12 11.98 10.04 12.94
N ALA A 13 12.07 8.87 12.31
CA ALA A 13 12.58 8.75 10.94
C ALA A 13 11.81 9.63 9.94
N LEU A 14 10.47 9.64 10.01
CA LEU A 14 9.65 10.49 9.15
C LEU A 14 9.85 11.98 9.43
N SER A 15 9.95 12.36 10.70
CA SER A 15 10.15 13.76 11.08
C SER A 15 11.48 14.32 10.59
N GLU A 16 12.54 13.52 10.65
CA GLU A 16 13.87 13.88 10.14
C GLU A 16 13.86 13.94 8.61
N TYR A 17 13.25 12.96 7.94
CA TYR A 17 13.09 12.95 6.48
C TYR A 17 12.33 14.19 5.97
N LEU A 18 11.24 14.58 6.63
CA LEU A 18 10.44 15.75 6.26
C LEU A 18 11.03 17.07 6.79
N ASN A 19 12.06 17.02 7.63
CA ASN A 19 12.61 18.17 8.35
C ASN A 19 11.54 18.94 9.16
N VAL A 20 10.76 18.21 9.97
CA VAL A 20 9.69 18.75 10.82
C VAL A 20 9.82 18.27 12.26
N ASN A 21 9.13 18.94 13.18
CA ASN A 21 9.07 18.50 14.58
C ASN A 21 8.27 17.18 14.68
N PRO A 22 8.78 16.14 15.37
CA PRO A 22 8.07 14.87 15.60
C PRO A 22 6.66 15.03 16.18
N ALA A 23 6.42 16.05 17.01
CA ALA A 23 5.11 16.33 17.61
C ALA A 23 4.04 16.73 16.58
N LYS A 24 4.42 17.05 15.34
CA LYS A 24 3.50 17.31 14.22
C LYS A 24 3.06 16.04 13.50
N ILE A 25 3.61 14.88 13.88
CA ILE A 25 3.28 13.60 13.28
C ILE A 25 2.30 12.85 14.18
N THR A 26 1.20 12.38 13.61
CA THR A 26 0.18 11.62 14.32
C THR A 26 -0.04 10.27 13.67
N GLU A 27 -0.47 9.29 14.48
CA GLU A 27 -0.78 7.94 13.99
C GLU A 27 -2.23 7.87 13.50
N SER A 28 -2.47 7.06 12.47
CA SER A 28 -3.82 6.69 12.05
C SER A 28 -4.59 5.93 13.15
N GLU A 29 -5.90 6.12 13.25
CA GLU A 29 -6.75 5.28 14.12
C GLU A 29 -6.79 3.82 13.64
N GLY A 30 -6.95 3.62 12.33
CA GLY A 30 -6.94 2.31 11.68
C GLY A 30 -5.53 1.81 11.33
N THR A 31 -5.48 0.73 10.54
CA THR A 31 -4.24 0.24 9.92
C THR A 31 -4.46 0.02 8.43
N LEU A 32 -3.41 0.23 7.66
CA LEU A 32 -3.34 -0.08 6.23
C LEU A 32 -2.31 -1.20 6.04
N TYR A 33 -2.73 -2.31 5.43
CA TYR A 33 -1.88 -3.52 5.29
C TYR A 33 -1.32 -4.06 6.62
N SER A 34 -2.07 -3.82 7.70
CA SER A 34 -1.74 -4.07 9.12
C SER A 34 -0.63 -3.18 9.71
N PHE A 35 -0.32 -2.05 9.10
CA PHE A 35 0.60 -1.04 9.62
C PHE A 35 -0.13 0.28 9.87
N LYS A 36 0.33 1.04 10.87
CA LYS A 36 -0.16 2.40 11.12
C LYS A 36 0.37 3.35 10.05
N ALA A 37 -0.50 4.18 9.49
CA ALA A 37 -0.07 5.32 8.69
C ALA A 37 0.31 6.47 9.63
N LEU A 38 1.28 7.27 9.20
CA LEU A 38 1.73 8.45 9.91
C LEU A 38 1.33 9.70 9.14
N TYR A 39 0.62 10.61 9.78
CA TYR A 39 0.11 11.83 9.21
C TYR A 39 1.04 13.00 9.49
N TYR A 40 1.23 13.85 8.49
CA TYR A 40 1.78 15.19 8.65
C TYR A 40 0.72 16.21 8.22
N GLY A 41 0.07 16.83 9.21
CA GLY A 41 -1.11 17.66 8.97
C GLY A 41 -2.34 16.84 8.62
N THR A 42 -3.32 17.44 7.94
CA THR A 42 -4.61 16.79 7.64
C THR A 42 -4.59 15.99 6.34
N ASN A 43 -3.74 16.35 5.38
CA ASN A 43 -3.84 15.88 4.00
C ASN A 43 -2.58 15.16 3.51
N THR A 44 -1.67 14.79 4.40
CA THR A 44 -0.45 14.07 4.02
C THR A 44 -0.28 12.87 4.91
N ALA A 45 -0.24 11.68 4.32
CA ALA A 45 -0.06 10.44 5.06
C ALA A 45 1.04 9.57 4.44
N TYR A 46 1.76 8.87 5.31
CA TYR A 46 2.91 8.06 4.95
C TYR A 46 2.82 6.67 5.56
N LEU A 47 3.27 5.66 4.82
CA LEU A 47 3.73 4.41 5.42
C LEU A 47 5.23 4.49 5.63
N VAL A 48 5.67 4.16 6.84
CA VAL A 48 7.09 4.11 7.22
C VAL A 48 7.38 2.71 7.70
N LEU A 49 8.15 1.98 6.91
CA LEU A 49 8.30 0.53 7.01
C LEU A 49 9.77 0.16 6.90
N THR A 50 10.23 -0.81 7.69
CA THR A 50 11.49 -1.51 7.39
C THR A 50 11.36 -2.30 6.09
N ASP A 51 12.46 -2.81 5.54
CA ASP A 51 12.41 -3.61 4.30
C ASP A 51 11.45 -4.82 4.41
N ILE A 52 11.51 -5.53 5.54
CA ILE A 52 10.67 -6.70 5.81
C ILE A 52 9.20 -6.28 5.87
N GLU A 53 8.91 -5.20 6.59
CA GLU A 53 7.54 -4.69 6.71
C GLU A 53 7.00 -4.19 5.37
N ALA A 54 7.84 -3.55 4.54
CA ALA A 54 7.48 -3.12 3.20
C ALA A 54 7.11 -4.31 2.31
N ASN A 55 7.90 -5.39 2.34
CA ASN A 55 7.57 -6.61 1.61
C ASN A 55 6.27 -7.26 2.11
N VAL A 56 6.04 -7.31 3.43
CA VAL A 56 4.79 -7.81 4.00
C VAL A 56 3.59 -6.94 3.61
N ALA A 57 3.73 -5.61 3.69
CA ALA A 57 2.70 -4.66 3.31
C ALA A 57 2.35 -4.81 1.83
N ALA A 58 3.35 -4.92 0.96
CA ALA A 58 3.13 -5.05 -0.48
C ALA A 58 2.42 -6.37 -0.84
N ARG A 59 2.81 -7.49 -0.22
CA ARG A 59 2.09 -8.78 -0.39
C ARG A 59 0.63 -8.67 0.04
N ARG A 60 0.34 -8.00 1.15
CA ARG A 60 -1.04 -7.77 1.61
C ARG A 60 -1.81 -6.85 0.68
N ALA A 61 -1.17 -5.78 0.22
CA ALA A 61 -1.76 -4.83 -0.71
C ALA A 61 -2.18 -5.50 -2.01
N ILE A 62 -1.30 -6.30 -2.61
CA ILE A 62 -1.59 -7.12 -3.80
C ILE A 62 -2.85 -7.95 -3.57
N LYS A 63 -2.91 -8.72 -2.47
CA LYS A 63 -4.06 -9.57 -2.16
C LYS A 63 -5.36 -8.78 -1.98
N SER A 64 -5.32 -7.60 -1.37
CA SER A 64 -6.51 -6.76 -1.16
C SER A 64 -6.95 -5.95 -2.39
N ARG A 65 -6.06 -5.78 -3.38
CA ARG A 65 -6.26 -4.90 -4.54
C ARG A 65 -6.22 -5.66 -5.87
N LEU A 66 -6.38 -6.99 -5.87
CA LEU A 66 -6.42 -7.79 -7.09
C LEU A 66 -7.45 -7.29 -8.08
N TRP A 67 -8.61 -6.80 -7.60
CA TRP A 67 -9.63 -6.23 -8.46
C TRP A 67 -9.14 -5.00 -9.25
N VAL A 68 -8.45 -4.05 -8.59
CA VAL A 68 -7.85 -2.88 -9.24
C VAL A 68 -6.78 -3.33 -10.22
N ILE A 69 -5.84 -4.15 -9.76
CA ILE A 69 -4.70 -4.63 -10.57
C ILE A 69 -5.20 -5.33 -11.84
N THR A 70 -6.26 -6.13 -11.72
CA THR A 70 -6.85 -6.85 -12.86
C THR A 70 -7.52 -5.90 -13.84
N LEU A 71 -8.25 -4.89 -13.35
CA LEU A 71 -8.89 -3.89 -14.20
C LEU A 71 -7.86 -2.99 -14.89
N GLU A 72 -6.85 -2.50 -14.18
CA GLU A 72 -5.78 -1.69 -14.75
C GLU A 72 -5.05 -2.45 -15.85
N ALA A 73 -4.68 -3.71 -15.60
CA ALA A 73 -4.03 -4.54 -16.60
C ALA A 73 -4.91 -4.76 -17.84
N ALA A 74 -6.22 -4.95 -17.66
CA ALA A 74 -7.15 -5.10 -18.78
C ALA A 74 -7.33 -3.79 -19.57
N PHE A 75 -7.48 -2.66 -18.88
CA PHE A 75 -7.61 -1.34 -19.50
C PHE A 75 -6.36 -0.98 -20.29
N GLU A 76 -5.18 -1.15 -19.70
CA GLU A 76 -3.90 -0.93 -20.36
C GLU A 76 -3.75 -1.83 -21.59
N TYR A 77 -4.03 -3.14 -21.45
CA TYR A 77 -3.87 -4.11 -22.54
C TYR A 77 -4.72 -3.78 -23.77
N PHE A 78 -5.92 -3.22 -23.57
CA PHE A 78 -6.85 -2.87 -24.63
C PHE A 78 -6.88 -1.37 -24.97
N GLY A 79 -6.07 -0.53 -24.31
CA GLY A 79 -6.06 0.91 -24.51
C GLY A 79 -7.38 1.60 -24.13
N ILE A 80 -8.02 1.15 -23.05
CA ILE A 80 -9.28 1.71 -22.55
C ILE A 80 -8.97 2.94 -21.68
N GLU A 81 -9.48 4.10 -22.08
CA GLU A 81 -9.39 5.36 -21.33
C GLU A 81 -10.41 5.40 -20.19
N SER A 82 -10.19 4.61 -19.13
CA SER A 82 -11.03 4.59 -17.94
C SER A 82 -10.20 4.29 -16.69
N TYR A 83 -10.71 4.66 -15.51
CA TYR A 83 -10.01 4.45 -14.24
C TYR A 83 -10.75 3.41 -13.39
N PRO A 84 -10.06 2.41 -12.80
CA PRO A 84 -10.71 1.46 -11.89
C PRO A 84 -11.42 2.13 -10.71
N ALA A 85 -10.96 3.33 -10.31
CA ALA A 85 -11.58 4.14 -9.28
C ALA A 85 -13.03 4.54 -9.61
N ASP A 86 -13.40 4.62 -10.90
CA ASP A 86 -14.76 4.93 -11.35
C ASP A 86 -15.76 3.85 -10.87
N ALA A 87 -15.29 2.63 -10.60
CA ALA A 87 -16.12 1.56 -10.04
C ALA A 87 -16.59 1.88 -8.61
N LEU A 88 -15.84 2.68 -7.85
CA LEU A 88 -16.18 3.05 -6.46
C LEU A 88 -17.41 3.95 -6.37
N GLU A 89 -17.79 4.61 -7.46
CA GLU A 89 -19.02 5.41 -7.53
C GLU A 89 -20.28 4.55 -7.68
N ARG A 90 -20.12 3.30 -8.13
CA ARG A 90 -21.23 2.42 -8.53
C ARG A 90 -21.33 1.16 -7.70
N LEU A 91 -20.22 0.70 -7.13
CA LEU A 91 -20.13 -0.49 -6.29
C LEU A 91 -19.79 -0.08 -4.86
N ASN A 92 -20.48 -0.69 -3.90
CA ASN A 92 -20.15 -0.50 -2.51
C ASN A 92 -18.94 -1.35 -2.08
N HIS A 93 -18.38 -1.05 -0.91
CA HIS A 93 -17.20 -1.76 -0.39
C HIS A 93 -17.42 -3.26 -0.18
N GLN A 94 -18.65 -3.73 0.08
CA GLN A 94 -18.93 -5.15 0.24
C GLN A 94 -18.84 -5.88 -1.11
N GLU A 95 -19.43 -5.33 -2.16
CA GLU A 95 -19.38 -5.89 -3.52
C GLU A 95 -17.93 -5.99 -4.01
N ILE A 96 -17.13 -4.94 -3.82
CA ILE A 96 -15.72 -4.93 -4.20
C ILE A 96 -14.94 -6.01 -3.43
N ARG A 97 -15.21 -6.19 -2.13
CA ARG A 97 -14.56 -7.25 -1.34
C ARG A 97 -14.91 -8.64 -1.85
N GLU A 98 -16.16 -8.87 -2.24
CA GLU A 98 -16.61 -10.15 -2.80
C GLU A 98 -15.99 -10.44 -4.17
N ILE A 99 -15.93 -9.44 -5.05
CA ILE A 99 -15.25 -9.53 -6.35
C ILE A 99 -13.77 -9.83 -6.15
N ASN A 100 -13.09 -9.09 -5.28
CA ASN A 100 -11.67 -9.31 -4.99
C ASN A 100 -11.43 -10.72 -4.42
N ALA A 101 -12.31 -11.23 -3.56
CA ALA A 101 -12.26 -12.60 -3.06
C ALA A 101 -12.52 -13.65 -4.16
N GLY A 102 -13.37 -13.34 -5.14
CA GLY A 102 -13.54 -14.14 -6.36
C GLY A 102 -12.26 -14.24 -7.17
N ILE A 103 -11.63 -13.10 -7.47
CA ILE A 103 -10.35 -13.03 -8.20
C ILE A 103 -9.25 -13.76 -7.43
N TYR A 104 -9.16 -13.55 -6.12
CA TYR A 104 -8.21 -14.25 -5.26
C TYR A 104 -8.36 -15.77 -5.38
N ARG A 105 -9.59 -16.30 -5.38
CA ARG A 105 -9.83 -17.74 -5.57
C ARG A 105 -9.37 -18.25 -6.94
N LEU A 106 -9.54 -17.46 -8.00
CA LEU A 106 -9.02 -17.81 -9.34
C LEU A 106 -7.48 -17.86 -9.36
N VAL A 107 -6.83 -16.90 -8.70
CA VAL A 107 -5.36 -16.90 -8.55
C VAL A 107 -4.90 -18.12 -7.76
N GLU A 108 -5.53 -18.42 -6.63
CA GLU A 108 -5.21 -19.61 -5.82
C GLU A 108 -5.42 -20.92 -6.59
N ALA A 109 -6.46 -21.02 -7.42
CA ALA A 109 -6.73 -22.19 -8.24
C ALA A 109 -5.79 -22.35 -9.45
N THR A 110 -4.94 -21.36 -9.72
CA THR A 110 -4.01 -21.34 -10.87
C THR A 110 -2.56 -21.38 -10.42
N CYS A 111 -1.94 -20.22 -10.21
CA CYS A 111 -0.52 -20.11 -9.84
C CYS A 111 -0.28 -19.96 -8.33
N GLY A 112 -1.32 -19.63 -7.55
CA GLY A 112 -1.17 -19.28 -6.15
C GLY A 112 -0.74 -17.82 -5.92
N SER A 113 -1.32 -17.17 -4.92
CA SER A 113 -1.08 -15.76 -4.63
C SER A 113 0.35 -15.46 -4.18
N GLU A 114 1.05 -16.43 -3.59
CA GLU A 114 2.46 -16.25 -3.21
C GLU A 114 3.37 -16.13 -4.42
N ILE A 115 3.17 -16.97 -5.44
CA ILE A 115 3.94 -16.91 -6.70
C ILE A 115 3.62 -15.61 -7.43
N LEU A 116 2.34 -15.23 -7.52
CA LEU A 116 1.94 -13.95 -8.10
C LEU A 116 2.63 -12.77 -7.40
N SER A 117 2.55 -12.73 -6.06
CA SER A 117 3.12 -11.64 -5.27
C SER A 117 4.64 -11.57 -5.41
N GLU A 118 5.33 -12.71 -5.35
CA GLU A 118 6.77 -12.77 -5.56
C GLU A 118 7.16 -12.25 -6.95
N LYS A 119 6.43 -12.66 -8.00
CA LYS A 119 6.70 -12.21 -9.36
C LYS A 119 6.48 -10.71 -9.50
N MET A 120 5.38 -10.18 -9.00
CA MET A 120 5.08 -8.74 -9.04
C MET A 120 6.17 -7.91 -8.32
N LEU A 121 6.60 -8.36 -7.14
CA LEU A 121 7.63 -7.66 -6.37
C LEU A 121 9.02 -7.76 -7.00
N SER A 122 9.35 -8.88 -7.64
CA SER A 122 10.63 -9.05 -8.36
C SER A 122 10.81 -8.09 -9.54
N LEU A 123 9.70 -7.52 -10.04
CA LEU A 123 9.70 -6.51 -11.10
C LEU A 123 9.88 -5.07 -10.57
N GLY A 124 10.12 -4.90 -9.26
CA GLY A 124 10.34 -3.58 -8.66
C GLY A 124 9.06 -2.79 -8.40
N ASN A 125 7.88 -3.41 -8.46
CA ASN A 125 6.59 -2.72 -8.35
C ASN A 125 6.20 -2.31 -6.92
N ARG A 126 7.09 -2.44 -5.92
CA ARG A 126 6.75 -2.16 -4.52
C ARG A 126 6.27 -0.72 -4.32
N ALA A 127 6.93 0.24 -4.97
CA ALA A 127 6.54 1.64 -4.94
C ALA A 127 5.16 1.87 -5.58
N ASN A 128 4.89 1.27 -6.74
CA ASN A 128 3.59 1.34 -7.43
C ASN A 128 2.43 0.77 -6.58
N ILE A 129 2.73 -0.18 -5.69
CA ILE A 129 1.74 -0.85 -4.84
C ILE A 129 1.47 -0.08 -3.54
N LEU A 130 2.50 0.57 -2.99
CA LEU A 130 2.46 1.15 -1.63
C LEU A 130 2.45 2.68 -1.58
N ALA A 131 2.88 3.38 -2.62
CA ALA A 131 2.91 4.84 -2.70
C ALA A 131 1.83 5.35 -3.67
N ASP A 132 0.58 5.41 -3.20
CA ASP A 132 -0.56 5.80 -4.04
C ASP A 132 -0.46 7.23 -4.60
N TYR A 133 0.33 8.13 -3.97
CA TYR A 133 0.44 9.53 -4.42
C TYR A 133 1.45 9.75 -5.55
N ASP A 134 2.67 9.24 -5.41
CA ASP A 134 3.79 9.54 -6.31
C ASP A 134 4.54 8.30 -6.80
N GLN A 135 4.06 7.11 -6.45
CA GLN A 135 4.65 5.83 -6.86
C GLN A 135 6.15 5.76 -6.56
N THR A 136 6.60 6.47 -5.51
CA THR A 136 8.01 6.59 -5.18
C THR A 136 8.29 5.96 -3.82
N GLU A 137 9.27 5.07 -3.80
CA GLU A 137 9.84 4.51 -2.59
C GLU A 137 11.08 5.31 -2.18
N ARG A 138 11.10 5.83 -0.95
CA ARG A 138 12.21 6.64 -0.45
C ARG A 138 12.88 5.98 0.73
N SER A 139 14.19 5.80 0.65
CA SER A 139 14.99 5.27 1.76
C SER A 139 15.43 6.39 2.71
N PHE A 140 15.25 6.20 4.02
CA PHE A 140 15.80 7.06 5.05
C PHE A 140 16.25 6.22 6.25
N GLY A 141 17.57 6.12 6.46
CA GLY A 141 18.14 5.19 7.43
C GLY A 141 17.78 3.74 7.08
N GLU A 142 17.19 3.02 8.04
CA GLU A 142 16.71 1.62 7.87
C GLU A 142 15.26 1.53 7.37
N TYR A 143 14.60 2.67 7.11
CA TYR A 143 13.20 2.75 6.74
C TYR A 143 13.00 3.11 5.27
N TYR A 144 11.87 2.66 4.74
CA TYR A 144 11.28 3.04 3.48
C TYR A 144 10.01 3.84 3.74
N ILE A 145 9.88 4.97 3.05
CA ILE A 145 8.82 5.95 3.20
C ILE A 145 8.02 6.02 1.91
N TYR A 146 6.72 5.75 2.01
CA TYR A 146 5.77 5.75 0.90
C TYR A 146 4.69 6.79 1.17
N ARG A 147 4.40 7.67 0.20
CA ARG A 147 3.35 8.67 0.34
C ARG A 147 2.01 8.12 -0.16
N LEU A 148 1.00 8.16 0.70
CA LEU A 148 -0.33 7.63 0.41
C LEU A 148 -1.24 8.67 -0.29
N PHE A 149 -1.12 9.94 0.09
CA PHE A 149 -1.81 11.10 -0.51
C PHE A 149 -1.09 12.40 -0.12
#